data_AF-A0AAF0RA19-F1
#
_entry.id   AF-A0AAF0RA19-F1
#
_cell.length_a   1.000
_cell.length_b   1.000
_cell.length_c   1.000
_cell.angle_alpha   90.00
_cell.angle_beta   90.00
_cell.angle_gamma   90.00
#
_symmetry.space_group_name_H-M   'P 1'
#
loop_
_entity.id
_entity.type
_entity.pdbx_description
1 polymer ?
#
loop_
_entity_poly.entity_id
_entity_poly.type
_entity_poly.pdbx_seq_one_letter_code
_entity_poly.pdbx_strand_id
1 'polypeptide(L)' 'MILACIWWTIWRERNDRCFENRNNNLQEVKLKCILLFCFWCTNVYSHETESVIDVLGSI' A
#
# COMPACT_ATOMS: atom_id res chain seq x y z
N MET A 1 7.26 8.33 3.23
CA MET A 1 6.65 7.01 2.93
C MET A 1 5.47 7.08 1.97
N ILE A 2 4.46 7.92 2.22
CA ILE A 2 3.20 7.97 1.45
C ILE A 2 3.41 8.21 -0.05
N LEU A 3 4.16 9.28 -0.42
CA LEU A 3 4.42 9.60 -1.82
C LEU A 3 5.15 8.47 -2.57
N ALA A 4 6.09 7.78 -1.90
CA ALA A 4 6.79 6.64 -2.48
C ALA A 4 5.85 5.46 -2.74
N CYS A 5 4.92 5.18 -1.82
CA CYS A 5 3.93 4.11 -2.00
C CYS A 5 2.97 4.42 -3.16
N ILE A 6 2.53 5.67 -3.29
CA ILE A 6 1.68 6.13 -4.39
C ILE A 6 2.42 5.95 -5.73
N TRP A 7 3.65 6.47 -5.82
CA TRP A 7 4.44 6.40 -7.05
C TRP A 7 4.73 4.97 -7.49
N TRP A 8 5.14 4.12 -6.53
CA TRP A 8 5.39 2.71 -6.79
C TRP A 8 4.14 1.97 -7.26
N THR A 9 2.99 2.23 -6.62
CA THR A 9 1.72 1.58 -6.98
C THR A 9 1.26 1.99 -8.38
N ILE A 10 1.39 3.27 -8.74
CA ILE A 10 1.07 3.77 -10.09
C ILE A 10 2.02 3.16 -11.13
N TRP A 11 3.32 3.12 -10.84
CA TRP A 11 4.32 2.53 -11.73
C TRP A 11 4.03 1.04 -11.97
N ARG A 12 3.75 0.28 -10.91
CA ARG A 12 3.37 -1.14 -11.02
C ARG A 12 2.10 -1.31 -11.85
N GLU A 13 1.05 -0.54 -11.58
CA GLU A 13 -0.21 -0.61 -12.34
C GLU A 13 0.02 -0.33 -13.83
N ARG A 14 0.84 0.67 -14.17
CA ARG A 14 1.20 0.94 -15.57
C ARG A 14 1.88 -0.26 -16.24
N ASN A 15 2.81 -0.91 -15.53
CA ASN A 15 3.52 -2.06 -16.08
C ASN A 15 2.59 -3.27 -16.24
N ASP A 16 1.75 -3.57 -15.26
CA ASP A 16 0.75 -4.64 -15.34
C ASP A 16 -0.15 -4.46 -16.58
N ARG A 17 -0.56 -3.22 -16.87
CA ARG A 17 -1.38 -2.91 -18.07
C ARG A 17 -0.61 -3.07 -19.37
N CYS A 18 0.63 -2.59 -19.43
CA CYS A 18 1.42 -2.59 -20.66
C CYS A 18 2.02 -3.95 -21.00
N PHE A 19 2.42 -4.73 -20.01
CA PHE A 19 3.20 -5.95 -20.21
C PHE A 19 2.47 -7.23 -19.82
N GLU A 20 1.50 -7.16 -18.91
CA GLU A 20 0.73 -8.33 -18.44
C GLU A 20 -0.73 -8.32 -18.90
N ASN A 21 -1.17 -7.27 -19.60
CA ASN A 21 -2.57 -7.04 -19.97
C ASN A 21 -3.54 -7.15 -18.78
N ARG A 22 -3.06 -6.83 -17.58
CA ARG A 22 -3.85 -6.86 -16.34
C ARG A 22 -4.30 -5.44 -16.00
N ASN A 23 -5.61 -5.27 -15.90
CA ASN A 23 -6.25 -4.00 -15.57
C ASN A 23 -6.93 -4.12 -14.20
N ASN A 24 -6.33 -3.54 -13.15
CA ASN A 24 -6.99 -3.47 -11.86
C ASN A 24 -7.98 -2.29 -11.83
N ASN A 25 -9.09 -2.44 -11.11
CA ASN A 25 -10.00 -1.33 -10.89
C ASN A 25 -9.40 -0.32 -9.89
N LEU A 26 -9.99 0.88 -9.79
CA LEU A 26 -9.45 1.94 -8.92
C LEU A 26 -9.39 1.53 -7.44
N GLN A 27 -10.35 0.73 -6.95
CA GLN A 27 -10.37 0.31 -5.55
C GLN A 27 -9.24 -0.68 -5.25
N GLU A 28 -8.95 -1.60 -6.17
CA GLU A 28 -7.81 -2.52 -6.06
C GLU A 28 -6.48 -1.77 -6.06
N VAL A 29 -6.33 -0.76 -6.91
CA VAL A 29 -5.12 0.08 -6.94
C VAL A 29 -4.96 0.84 -5.62
N LYS A 30 -6.04 1.42 -5.09
CA LYS A 30 -6.03 2.10 -3.78
C LYS A 30 -5.65 1.14 -2.65
N LEU A 31 -6.25 -0.05 -2.63
CA LEU A 31 -5.96 -1.08 -1.63
C LEU A 31 -4.50 -1.51 -1.69
N LYS A 32 -3.94 -1.76 -2.88
CA LYS A 32 -2.51 -2.06 -3.06
C LYS A 32 -1.61 -0.96 -2.50
N CYS A 33 -1.97 0.31 -2.71
CA CYS A 33 -1.21 1.44 -2.15
C CYS A 33 -1.28 1.49 -0.62
N ILE A 34 -2.46 1.27 -0.03
CA ILE A 34 -2.65 1.27 1.42
C ILE A 34 -1.88 0.10 2.05
N LEU A 35 -2.01 -1.11 1.50
CA LEU A 35 -1.28 -2.29 1.98
C LEU A 35 0.23 -2.11 1.90
N LEU A 36 0.73 -1.52 0.81
CA LEU A 36 2.15 -1.20 0.68
C LEU A 36 2.61 -0.19 1.74
N PHE A 37 1.82 0.85 1.97
CA PHE A 37 2.10 1.83 3.02
C PHE A 37 2.10 1.19 4.40
N CYS A 38 1.08 0.40 4.74
CA CYS A 38 1.00 -0.34 5.99
C CYS A 38 2.18 -1.30 6.14
N PHE A 39 2.56 -2.05 5.10
CA PHE A 39 3.74 -2.91 5.13
C PHE A 39 5.00 -2.13 5.52
N TRP A 40 5.26 -0.98 4.90
CA TRP A 40 6.43 -0.17 5.24
C TRP A 40 6.34 0.46 6.62
N CYS A 41 5.15 0.90 7.02
CA CYS A 41 4.91 1.37 8.38
C CYS A 41 5.18 0.26 9.40
N THR A 42 4.63 -0.94 9.22
CA THR A 42 4.84 -2.09 10.11
C THR A 42 6.27 -2.61 10.08
N ASN A 43 6.99 -2.55 8.95
CA ASN A 43 8.42 -2.91 8.94
C ASN A 43 9.26 -1.88 9.70
N VAL A 44 8.89 -0.61 9.67
CA VAL A 44 9.50 0.43 10.51
C VAL A 44 9.06 0.28 11.98
N TYR A 45 7.81 -0.12 12.21
CA TYR A 45 7.20 -0.31 13.53
C TYR A 45 7.42 -1.69 14.14
N SER A 46 8.03 -2.67 13.44
CA SER A 46 8.45 -3.96 14.03
C SER A 46 9.56 -3.75 15.08
N HIS A 47 9.96 -2.50 15.31
CA HIS A 47 10.78 -2.03 16.40
C HIS A 47 9.98 -1.30 17.53
N GLU A 48 8.67 -1.05 17.37
CA GLU A 48 7.78 -0.24 18.24
C GLU A 48 6.27 -0.68 18.25
N THR A 49 5.94 -1.94 17.97
CA THR A 49 4.63 -2.47 17.51
C THR A 49 3.32 -2.19 18.27
N GLU A 50 3.28 -1.56 19.45
CA GLU A 50 2.03 -1.53 20.25
C GLU A 50 0.96 -0.52 19.77
N SER A 51 1.32 0.56 19.06
CA SER A 51 0.40 1.71 18.91
C SER A 51 -0.63 1.63 17.76
N VAL A 52 -0.43 0.78 16.74
CA VAL A 52 -1.22 0.84 15.49
C VAL A 52 -2.53 0.04 15.59
N ILE A 53 -2.55 -1.00 16.43
CA ILE A 53 -3.73 -1.87 16.61
C ILE A 53 -4.85 -1.12 17.32
N ASP A 54 -4.52 -0.27 18.31
CA ASP A 54 -5.50 0.56 19.03
C ASP A 54 -6.21 1.57 18.11
N VAL A 55 -5.50 2.13 17.14
CA VAL A 55 -6.10 3.07 16.19
C VAL A 55 -7.08 2.36 15.27
N LEU A 56 -6.76 1.14 14.82
CA LEU A 56 -7.63 0.37 13.92
C LEU A 56 -8.83 -0.28 14.64
N GLY A 57 -8.73 -0.54 15.95
CA GLY A 57 -9.85 -1.02 16.77
C GLY A 57 -10.86 0.07 17.19
N SER A 58 -10.56 1.34 16.90
CA SER A 58 -11.38 2.49 17.29
C SER A 58 -12.26 3.07 16.17
N ILE A 59 -12.28 2.42 15.00
CA ILE A 59 -13.11 2.73 13.83
C ILE A 59 -14.13 1.61 13.64
#